data_AF-A0A6I6UW89-F1
#
_entry.id   AF-A0A6I6UW89-F1
#
_cell.length_a   1.000
_cell.length_b   1.000
_cell.length_c   1.000
_cell.angle_alpha   90.00
_cell.angle_beta   90.00
_cell.angle_gamma   90.00
#
_symmetry.space_group_name_H-M   'P 1'
#
loop_
_entity.id
_entity.type
_entity.pdbx_description
1 polymer ?
#
loop_
_entity_poly.entity_id
_entity_poly.type
_entity_poly.pdbx_seq_one_letter_code
_entity_poly.pdbx_strand_id
1 'polypeptide(L)'
;MLPCEESLSMICGKLLGDGCIVKQEGRKPRFQFIHSIKDKEWCYYCYSRLKDYLPLTGPHYKRIEDNRVQAGYTESYHVQSRTHDHITNLRSIWYKNRKKVLPFEFLGKYLTPLALAWWYQDDGHLKKVSTIPRKIILSTDNFTPAENNQLCQLLKNKYSLFFSIDKQNRIILYDQFQIHYFLFLVSPYLHPCMYRKTITSCDIYNQCLNPNRTTIYLPAHIKLTSPTREINEKLSMLPDIFTAIKCNNFYTNELLTFIESTKTHVSKKPYQIVVSEENLQNLSKLNKMTGLNASIVAQLCFMEVQSKKRLGQN
;
A
#
# COMPACT_ATOMS: atom_id res chain seq x y z
N MET A 1 15.19 -22.59 17.19
CA MET A 1 15.63 -21.18 17.13
C MET A 1 14.38 -20.32 17.33
N LEU A 2 14.40 -19.33 18.23
CA LEU A 2 13.26 -18.42 18.39
C LEU A 2 13.05 -17.66 17.07
N PRO A 3 11.79 -17.39 16.65
CA PRO A 3 11.54 -16.62 15.44
C PRO A 3 12.17 -15.22 15.57
N CYS A 4 13.03 -14.82 14.62
CA CYS A 4 13.51 -13.43 14.54
C CYS A 4 12.36 -12.49 14.16
N GLU A 5 12.49 -11.18 14.40
CA GLU A 5 11.41 -10.21 14.12
C GLU A 5 10.95 -10.20 12.65
N GLU A 6 11.87 -10.47 11.72
CA GLU A 6 11.56 -10.62 10.30
C GLU A 6 10.60 -11.80 10.05
N SER A 7 10.87 -12.96 10.66
CA SER A 7 10.01 -14.14 10.53
C SER A 7 8.61 -13.91 11.10
N LEU A 8 8.50 -13.19 12.23
CA LEU A 8 7.22 -12.82 12.82
C LEU A 8 6.45 -11.82 11.94
N SER A 9 7.14 -10.94 11.22
CA SER A 9 6.52 -10.08 10.21
C SER A 9 5.96 -10.89 9.04
N MET A 10 6.71 -11.86 8.51
CA MET A 10 6.22 -12.74 7.44
C MET A 10 5.01 -13.57 7.88
N ILE A 11 5.07 -14.13 9.10
CA ILE A 11 3.96 -14.87 9.72
C ILE A 11 2.76 -13.94 9.95
N CYS A 12 2.98 -12.70 10.38
CA CYS A 12 1.93 -11.68 10.53
C CYS A 12 1.22 -11.43 9.19
N GLY A 13 1.98 -11.23 8.11
CA GLY A 13 1.43 -11.04 6.77
C GLY A 13 0.60 -12.25 6.30
N LYS A 14 1.13 -13.47 6.47
CA LYS A 14 0.39 -14.70 6.16
C LYS A 14 -0.88 -14.84 6.99
N LEU A 15 -0.82 -14.58 8.28
CA LEU A 15 -1.99 -14.67 9.15
C LEU A 15 -2.95 -13.49 8.96
N LEU A 16 -2.62 -12.43 8.23
CA LEU A 16 -3.64 -11.50 7.73
C LEU A 16 -4.23 -11.96 6.40
N GLY A 17 -3.45 -12.66 5.58
CA GLY A 17 -3.82 -13.22 4.28
C GLY A 17 -4.27 -14.68 4.30
N ASP A 18 -3.77 -15.43 3.31
CA ASP A 18 -4.09 -16.83 2.99
C ASP A 18 -3.60 -17.87 4.03
N GLY A 19 -2.82 -17.43 5.02
CA GLY A 19 -2.31 -18.27 6.09
C GLY A 19 -3.33 -18.52 7.20
N CYS A 20 -3.37 -19.76 7.68
CA CYS A 20 -4.19 -20.15 8.82
C CYS A 20 -3.49 -21.17 9.74
N ILE A 21 -4.02 -21.33 10.95
CA ILE A 21 -3.56 -22.32 11.92
C ILE A 21 -4.71 -23.28 12.23
N VAL A 22 -4.65 -24.45 11.62
CA VAL A 22 -5.65 -25.50 11.78
C VAL A 22 -5.39 -26.30 13.04
N LYS A 23 -6.44 -26.62 13.80
CA LYS A 23 -6.38 -27.50 14.97
C LYS A 23 -7.55 -28.48 14.93
N GLN A 24 -7.24 -29.75 14.70
CA GLN A 24 -8.19 -30.85 14.86
C GLN A 24 -8.37 -31.17 16.34
N GLU A 25 -9.53 -31.71 16.71
CA GLU A 25 -9.80 -32.17 18.06
C GLU A 25 -8.77 -33.23 18.50
N GLY A 26 -8.31 -33.14 19.75
CA GLY A 26 -7.26 -34.02 20.28
C GLY A 26 -5.85 -33.85 19.68
N ARG A 27 -5.63 -32.91 18.73
CA ARG A 27 -4.34 -32.74 18.05
C ARG A 27 -3.70 -31.37 18.28
N LYS A 28 -2.37 -31.33 18.21
CA LYS A 28 -1.60 -30.07 18.19
C LYS A 28 -1.85 -29.30 16.88
N PRO A 29 -1.86 -27.96 16.91
CA PRO A 29 -2.14 -27.16 15.73
C PRO A 29 -1.02 -27.19 14.68
N ARG A 30 -1.38 -26.91 13.43
CA ARG A 30 -0.48 -26.81 12.28
C ARG A 30 -0.72 -25.51 11.53
N PHE A 31 0.35 -24.83 11.16
CA PHE A 31 0.29 -23.65 10.30
C PHE A 31 0.24 -24.12 8.85
N GLN A 32 -0.56 -23.45 8.01
CA GLN A 32 -0.63 -23.74 6.59
C GLN A 32 -0.99 -22.49 5.79
N PHE A 33 -0.66 -22.51 4.50
CA PHE A 33 -1.15 -21.56 3.51
C PHE A 33 -1.34 -22.28 2.17
N ILE A 34 -2.22 -21.71 1.33
CA ILE A 34 -2.62 -22.28 0.05
C ILE A 34 -2.61 -21.14 -0.97
N HIS A 35 -1.99 -21.37 -2.12
CA HIS A 35 -2.05 -20.42 -3.22
C HIS A 35 -2.51 -21.11 -4.50
N SER A 36 -3.22 -20.37 -5.34
CA SER A 36 -3.64 -20.86 -6.65
C SER A 36 -2.44 -21.21 -7.54
N ILE A 37 -2.65 -22.05 -8.55
CA ILE A 37 -1.62 -22.39 -9.56
C ILE A 37 -0.96 -21.15 -10.20
N LYS A 38 -1.73 -20.06 -10.36
CA LYS A 38 -1.24 -18.79 -10.94
C LYS A 38 -0.21 -18.09 -10.05
N ASP A 39 -0.26 -18.35 -8.75
CA ASP A 39 0.61 -17.76 -7.73
C ASP A 39 1.59 -18.82 -7.16
N LYS A 40 1.88 -19.87 -7.94
CA LYS A 40 2.83 -20.95 -7.56
C LYS A 40 4.16 -20.40 -7.04
N GLU A 41 4.80 -19.51 -7.80
CA GLU A 41 6.13 -19.01 -7.43
C GLU A 41 6.10 -18.23 -6.11
N TRP A 42 4.99 -17.55 -5.80
CA TRP A 42 4.78 -16.93 -4.51
C TRP A 42 4.68 -17.97 -3.38
N CYS A 43 4.00 -19.09 -3.60
CA CYS A 43 3.94 -20.19 -2.63
C CYS A 43 5.33 -20.77 -2.32
N TYR A 44 6.13 -21.04 -3.35
CA TYR A 44 7.50 -21.54 -3.20
C TYR A 44 8.41 -20.52 -2.49
N TYR A 45 8.29 -19.24 -2.83
CA TYR A 45 9.00 -18.17 -2.13
C TYR A 45 8.61 -18.09 -0.66
N CYS A 46 7.31 -18.14 -0.34
CA CYS A 46 6.85 -18.10 1.05
C CYS A 46 7.37 -19.29 1.87
N TYR A 47 7.35 -20.48 1.27
CA TYR A 47 7.94 -21.67 1.88
C TYR A 47 9.44 -21.49 2.12
N SER A 48 10.21 -21.05 1.12
CA SER A 48 11.66 -20.92 1.25
C SER A 48 12.08 -19.91 2.31
N ARG A 49 11.29 -18.84 2.51
CA ARG A 49 11.53 -17.83 3.56
C ARG A 49 11.09 -18.26 4.96
N LEU A 50 10.12 -19.18 5.09
CA LEU A 50 9.57 -19.60 6.38
C LEU A 50 10.07 -20.95 6.89
N LYS A 51 10.61 -21.82 6.02
CA LYS A 51 11.00 -23.20 6.36
C LYS A 51 12.06 -23.31 7.46
N ASP A 52 12.89 -22.28 7.63
CA ASP A 52 13.94 -22.26 8.65
C ASP A 52 13.41 -21.82 10.02
N TYR A 53 12.20 -21.24 10.07
CA TYR A 53 11.55 -20.74 11.29
C TYR A 53 10.37 -21.59 11.74
N LEU A 54 9.71 -22.27 10.79
CA LEU A 54 8.58 -23.18 11.04
C LEU A 54 8.89 -24.52 10.36
N PRO A 55 8.51 -25.66 10.96
CA PRO A 55 8.80 -26.98 10.39
C PRO A 55 7.85 -27.31 9.23
N LEU A 56 7.94 -26.54 8.14
CA LEU A 56 7.11 -26.67 6.94
C LEU A 56 7.51 -27.89 6.12
N THR A 57 6.50 -28.59 5.59
CA THR A 57 6.67 -29.51 4.47
C THR A 57 6.57 -28.72 3.16
N GLY A 58 7.37 -29.09 2.17
CA GLY A 58 7.43 -28.37 0.88
C GLY A 58 6.08 -28.27 0.16
N PRO A 59 5.94 -27.33 -0.80
CA PRO A 59 4.70 -27.13 -1.53
C PRO A 59 4.24 -28.40 -2.26
N HIS A 60 3.00 -28.80 -2.02
CA HIS A 60 2.35 -29.95 -2.64
C HIS A 60 1.26 -29.47 -3.60
N TYR A 61 1.32 -29.90 -4.87
CA TYR A 61 0.29 -29.60 -5.86
C TYR A 61 -1.01 -30.34 -5.55
N LYS A 62 -2.14 -29.64 -5.62
CA LYS A 62 -3.46 -30.21 -5.40
C LYS A 62 -4.42 -29.72 -6.48
N ARG A 63 -5.10 -30.69 -7.11
CA ARG A 63 -6.25 -30.47 -7.99
C ARG A 63 -7.51 -30.94 -7.27
N ILE A 64 -8.54 -30.10 -7.27
CA ILE A 64 -9.83 -30.38 -6.62
C ILE A 64 -10.94 -30.10 -7.62
N GLU A 65 -11.82 -31.08 -7.85
CA GLU A 65 -13.03 -30.88 -8.63
C GLU A 65 -13.91 -29.79 -7.98
N ASP A 66 -14.30 -28.80 -8.75
CA ASP A 66 -15.09 -27.65 -8.32
C ASP A 66 -16.04 -27.23 -9.43
N ASN A 67 -17.28 -27.70 -9.33
CA ASN A 67 -18.34 -27.43 -10.31
C ASN A 67 -18.75 -25.94 -10.37
N ARG A 68 -18.26 -25.09 -9.47
CA ARG A 68 -18.55 -23.65 -9.48
C ARG A 68 -17.66 -22.87 -10.45
N VAL A 69 -16.56 -23.47 -10.91
CA VAL A 69 -15.66 -22.84 -11.89
C VAL A 69 -15.85 -23.48 -13.26
N GLN A 70 -15.75 -22.68 -14.33
CA GLN A 70 -15.98 -23.14 -15.71
C GLN A 70 -15.07 -24.31 -16.12
N ALA A 71 -13.86 -24.38 -15.58
CA ALA A 71 -12.92 -25.46 -15.87
C ALA A 71 -13.32 -26.81 -15.22
N GLY A 72 -14.27 -26.81 -14.29
CA GLY A 72 -14.67 -27.99 -13.51
C GLY A 72 -13.72 -28.34 -12.35
N TYR A 73 -12.56 -27.69 -12.24
CA TYR A 73 -11.59 -27.95 -11.18
C TYR A 73 -10.78 -26.70 -10.80
N THR A 74 -10.21 -26.72 -9.60
CA THR A 74 -9.24 -25.74 -9.10
C THR A 74 -7.89 -26.39 -8.83
N GLU A 75 -6.82 -25.63 -9.09
CA GLU A 75 -5.45 -26.07 -8.88
C GLU A 75 -4.72 -25.14 -7.92
N SER A 76 -3.97 -25.72 -6.99
CA SER A 76 -3.29 -24.98 -5.94
C SER A 76 -2.03 -25.67 -5.45
N TYR A 77 -1.18 -24.93 -4.76
CA TYR A 77 -0.08 -25.46 -3.97
C TYR A 77 -0.37 -25.26 -2.49
N HIS A 78 -0.30 -26.35 -1.72
CA HIS A 78 -0.52 -26.38 -0.28
C HIS A 78 0.82 -26.55 0.45
N VAL A 79 1.05 -25.72 1.45
CA VAL A 79 2.18 -25.85 2.38
C VAL A 79 1.60 -25.98 3.79
N GLN A 80 2.06 -26.99 4.52
CA GLN A 80 1.65 -27.21 5.91
C GLN A 80 2.83 -27.59 6.78
N SER A 81 2.80 -27.13 8.02
CA SER A 81 3.79 -27.47 9.02
C SER A 81 3.55 -28.83 9.68
N ARG A 82 4.62 -29.40 10.21
CA ARG A 82 4.52 -30.29 11.38
C ARG A 82 4.05 -29.50 12.61
N THR A 83 3.66 -30.20 13.65
CA THR A 83 3.26 -29.57 14.92
C THR A 83 4.47 -28.95 15.61
N HIS A 84 4.31 -27.78 16.21
CA HIS A 84 5.38 -27.09 16.94
C HIS A 84 4.79 -26.21 18.03
N ASP A 85 5.53 -25.99 19.12
CA ASP A 85 5.02 -25.20 20.26
C ASP A 85 4.88 -23.71 19.88
N HIS A 86 5.78 -23.16 19.06
CA HIS A 86 5.59 -21.83 18.46
C HIS A 86 4.26 -21.68 17.70
N ILE A 87 3.82 -22.71 16.97
CA ILE A 87 2.54 -22.67 16.25
C ILE A 87 1.37 -22.74 17.25
N THR A 88 1.55 -23.48 18.34
CA THR A 88 0.59 -23.51 19.45
C THR A 88 0.43 -22.14 20.10
N ASN A 89 1.53 -21.43 20.32
CA ASN A 89 1.53 -20.06 20.85
C ASN A 89 0.94 -19.05 19.86
N LEU A 90 1.30 -19.12 18.58
CA LEU A 90 0.68 -18.28 17.56
C LEU A 90 -0.84 -18.51 17.50
N ARG A 91 -1.28 -19.76 17.68
CA ARG A 91 -2.70 -20.07 17.71
C ARG A 91 -3.42 -19.45 18.90
N SER A 92 -2.84 -19.45 20.09
CA SER A 92 -3.49 -18.85 21.27
C SER A 92 -3.64 -17.33 21.11
N ILE A 93 -2.73 -16.69 20.37
CA ILE A 93 -2.79 -15.26 20.05
C ILE A 93 -3.85 -14.96 18.99
N TRP A 94 -3.87 -15.71 17.89
CA TRP A 94 -4.68 -15.40 16.70
C TRP A 94 -6.08 -16.03 16.67
N TYR A 95 -6.41 -16.95 17.58
CA TYR A 95 -7.67 -17.69 17.53
C TYR A 95 -8.36 -17.78 18.89
N LYS A 96 -9.60 -17.29 18.95
CA LYS A 96 -10.52 -17.44 20.09
C LYS A 96 -11.73 -18.27 19.67
N ASN A 97 -12.13 -19.25 20.48
CA ASN A 97 -13.28 -20.13 20.18
C ASN A 97 -13.24 -20.73 18.76
N ARG A 98 -12.05 -21.18 18.33
CA ARG A 98 -11.78 -21.73 16.98
C ARG A 98 -11.95 -20.73 15.81
N LYS A 99 -12.32 -19.48 16.07
CA LYS A 99 -12.38 -18.40 15.07
C LYS A 99 -11.12 -17.54 15.11
N LYS A 100 -10.63 -17.14 13.94
CA LYS A 100 -9.51 -16.21 13.79
C LYS A 100 -9.95 -14.81 14.25
N VAL A 101 -9.12 -14.15 15.04
CA VAL A 101 -9.34 -12.78 15.55
C VAL A 101 -8.09 -11.94 15.30
N LEU A 102 -8.23 -10.62 15.20
CA LEU A 102 -7.08 -9.72 15.04
C LEU A 102 -6.39 -9.42 16.38
N PRO A 103 -5.13 -9.86 16.59
CA PRO A 103 -4.39 -9.59 17.82
C PRO A 103 -3.65 -8.24 17.73
N PHE A 104 -4.31 -7.13 18.07
CA PHE A 104 -3.79 -5.78 17.84
C PHE A 104 -2.43 -5.49 18.49
N GLU A 105 -2.09 -6.08 19.63
CA GLU A 105 -0.75 -5.97 20.22
C GLU A 105 0.32 -6.61 19.32
N PHE A 106 0.05 -7.82 18.81
CA PHE A 106 0.92 -8.52 17.89
C PHE A 106 1.02 -7.77 16.55
N LEU A 107 -0.09 -7.26 16.02
CA LEU A 107 -0.10 -6.44 14.81
C LEU A 107 0.68 -5.13 15.00
N GLY A 108 0.52 -4.46 16.15
CA GLY A 108 1.25 -3.24 16.48
C GLY A 108 2.76 -3.43 16.35
N LYS A 109 3.27 -4.57 16.82
CA LYS A 109 4.68 -4.92 16.71
C LYS A 109 5.08 -5.42 15.32
N TYR A 110 4.36 -6.39 14.76
CA TYR A 110 4.85 -7.18 13.62
C TYR A 110 4.19 -6.87 12.27
N LEU A 111 3.17 -6.00 12.21
CA LEU A 111 2.67 -5.46 10.94
C LEU A 111 3.65 -4.42 10.41
N THR A 112 4.85 -4.83 9.98
CA THR A 112 5.90 -4.04 9.34
C THR A 112 5.61 -3.86 7.83
N PRO A 113 6.38 -3.05 7.08
CA PRO A 113 6.23 -2.99 5.61
C PRO A 113 6.34 -4.35 4.92
N LEU A 114 7.20 -5.25 5.44
CA LEU A 114 7.31 -6.64 4.99
C LEU A 114 5.99 -7.40 5.21
N ALA A 115 5.42 -7.31 6.42
CA ALA A 115 4.14 -7.97 6.73
C ALA A 115 2.99 -7.40 5.88
N LEU A 116 2.97 -6.08 5.67
CA LEU A 116 1.99 -5.40 4.84
C LEU A 116 2.08 -5.89 3.39
N ALA A 117 3.29 -6.05 2.85
CA ALA A 117 3.51 -6.58 1.51
C ALA A 117 3.11 -8.05 1.38
N TRP A 118 3.38 -8.88 2.39
CA TRP A 118 2.97 -10.29 2.39
C TRP A 118 1.44 -10.43 2.45
N TRP A 119 0.79 -9.64 3.30
CA TRP A 119 -0.66 -9.58 3.35
C TRP A 119 -1.27 -9.09 2.03
N TYR A 120 -0.70 -8.05 1.43
CA TYR A 120 -1.12 -7.53 0.13
C TYR A 120 -1.00 -8.56 -1.00
N GLN A 121 0.07 -9.35 -0.99
CA GLN A 121 0.31 -10.39 -1.99
C GLN A 121 -0.63 -11.58 -1.87
N ASP A 122 -1.14 -11.87 -0.67
CA ASP A 122 -2.20 -12.85 -0.47
C ASP A 122 -3.56 -12.22 -0.82
N ASP A 123 -4.07 -11.31 0.01
CA ASP A 123 -5.46 -10.83 -0.01
C ASP A 123 -5.68 -9.43 -0.59
N GLY A 124 -4.63 -8.84 -1.18
CA GLY A 124 -4.70 -7.53 -1.79
C GLY A 124 -5.06 -7.52 -3.27
N HIS A 125 -5.68 -6.43 -3.72
CA HIS A 125 -5.98 -6.20 -5.13
C HIS A 125 -5.84 -4.71 -5.49
N LEU A 126 -5.10 -4.41 -6.56
CA LEU A 126 -5.08 -3.10 -7.20
C LEU A 126 -6.10 -3.05 -8.33
N LYS A 127 -7.20 -2.32 -8.13
CA LYS A 127 -8.15 -2.05 -9.22
C LYS A 127 -7.59 -0.93 -10.10
N LYS A 128 -7.40 -1.23 -11.38
CA LYS A 128 -6.98 -0.28 -12.42
C LYS A 128 -8.11 -0.04 -13.43
N VAL A 129 -8.17 1.17 -13.98
CA VAL A 129 -8.98 1.47 -15.18
C VAL A 129 -7.99 1.97 -16.22
N SER A 130 -7.84 1.20 -17.30
CA SER A 130 -6.68 1.30 -18.20
C SER A 130 -5.39 1.20 -17.37
N THR A 131 -4.57 2.24 -17.37
CA THR A 131 -3.30 2.30 -16.63
C THR A 131 -3.40 3.06 -15.30
N ILE A 132 -4.57 3.63 -14.98
CA ILE A 132 -4.76 4.50 -13.83
C ILE A 132 -5.22 3.68 -12.62
N PRO A 133 -4.49 3.71 -11.48
CA PRO A 133 -4.93 3.05 -10.26
C PRO A 133 -6.20 3.74 -9.74
N ARG A 134 -7.21 2.95 -9.36
CA ARG A 134 -8.47 3.50 -8.83
C ARG A 134 -8.63 3.27 -7.35
N LYS A 135 -8.22 2.10 -6.87
CA LYS A 135 -8.25 1.75 -5.46
C LYS A 135 -7.43 0.51 -5.17
N ILE A 136 -6.91 0.43 -3.96
CA ILE A 136 -6.41 -0.81 -3.37
C ILE A 136 -7.50 -1.38 -2.47
N ILE A 137 -7.74 -2.68 -2.57
CA ILE A 137 -8.67 -3.44 -1.73
C ILE A 137 -7.85 -4.47 -0.96
N LEU A 138 -8.07 -4.59 0.34
CA LEU A 138 -7.58 -5.71 1.15
C LEU A 138 -8.80 -6.52 1.63
N SER A 139 -8.90 -7.77 1.16
CA SER A 139 -10.01 -8.67 1.51
C SER A 139 -9.95 -9.00 3.00
N THR A 140 -10.87 -8.43 3.75
CA THR A 140 -10.94 -8.47 5.22
C THR A 140 -12.35 -8.77 5.72
N ASP A 141 -13.21 -9.24 4.81
CA ASP A 141 -14.62 -9.55 5.01
C ASP A 141 -14.87 -10.67 6.04
N ASN A 142 -13.85 -11.50 6.31
CA ASN A 142 -13.89 -12.54 7.34
C ASN A 142 -13.74 -12.01 8.79
N PHE A 143 -13.23 -10.79 8.98
CA PHE A 143 -13.14 -10.14 10.29
C PHE A 143 -14.41 -9.36 10.60
N THR A 144 -14.65 -9.03 11.87
CA THR A 144 -15.81 -8.19 12.23
C THR A 144 -15.61 -6.74 11.79
N PRO A 145 -16.69 -5.95 11.61
CA PRO A 145 -16.56 -4.52 11.33
C PRO A 145 -15.79 -3.75 12.42
N ALA A 146 -15.90 -4.16 13.68
CA ALA A 146 -15.14 -3.56 14.79
C ALA A 146 -13.63 -3.81 14.64
N GLU A 147 -13.25 -5.05 14.31
CA GLU A 147 -11.87 -5.41 13.99
C GLU A 147 -11.35 -4.61 12.78
N ASN A 148 -12.13 -4.49 11.71
CA ASN A 148 -11.71 -3.73 10.53
C ASN A 148 -11.57 -2.23 10.80
N ASN A 149 -12.42 -1.65 11.65
CA ASN A 149 -12.25 -0.25 12.07
C ASN A 149 -10.95 -0.06 12.86
N GLN A 150 -10.64 -0.96 13.80
CA GLN A 150 -9.38 -0.91 14.54
C GLN A 150 -8.16 -1.15 13.63
N LEU A 151 -8.29 -2.00 12.62
CA LEU A 151 -7.25 -2.26 11.62
C LEU A 151 -6.99 -1.01 10.75
N CYS A 152 -8.04 -0.31 10.32
CA CYS A 152 -7.91 0.99 9.65
C CYS A 152 -7.19 2.00 10.54
N GLN A 153 -7.54 2.08 11.82
CA GLN A 153 -6.89 3.00 12.77
C GLN A 153 -5.41 2.63 12.98
N LEU A 154 -5.08 1.34 13.07
CA LEU A 154 -3.70 0.88 13.17
C LEU A 154 -2.88 1.28 11.93
N LEU A 155 -3.43 1.06 10.73
CA LEU A 155 -2.77 1.45 9.46
C LEU A 155 -2.60 2.97 9.34
N LYS A 156 -3.58 3.74 9.80
CA LYS A 156 -3.46 5.20 9.91
C LYS A 156 -2.34 5.60 10.86
N ASN A 157 -2.30 5.05 12.07
CA ASN A 157 -1.31 5.43 13.07
C ASN A 157 0.11 5.03 12.68
N LYS A 158 0.29 3.86 12.05
CA LYS A 158 1.60 3.31 11.74
C LYS A 158 2.18 3.82 10.42
N TYR A 159 1.31 4.12 9.46
CA TYR A 159 1.71 4.41 8.08
C TYR A 159 1.00 5.62 7.49
N SER A 160 0.22 6.41 8.24
CA SER A 160 -0.55 7.52 7.68
C SER A 160 -1.44 7.11 6.49
N LEU A 161 -1.91 5.86 6.49
CA LEU A 161 -2.78 5.30 5.45
C LEU A 161 -4.23 5.25 5.93
N PHE A 162 -5.11 5.95 5.22
CA PHE A 162 -6.51 6.15 5.52
C PHE A 162 -7.37 5.23 4.68
N PHE A 163 -7.58 4.02 5.19
CA PHE A 163 -8.51 3.06 4.60
C PHE A 163 -9.95 3.37 5.01
N SER A 164 -10.90 3.05 4.13
CA SER A 164 -12.35 3.08 4.38
C SER A 164 -12.91 1.67 4.28
N ILE A 165 -13.98 1.37 5.01
CA ILE A 165 -14.67 0.07 4.93
C ILE A 165 -15.76 0.13 3.86
N ASP A 166 -15.83 -0.87 3.00
CA ASP A 166 -16.87 -0.98 1.97
C ASP A 166 -18.10 -1.79 2.42
N LYS A 167 -19.10 -1.91 1.54
CA LYS A 167 -20.34 -2.64 1.82
C LYS A 167 -20.14 -4.15 2.07
N GLN A 168 -19.00 -4.70 1.67
CA GLN A 168 -18.64 -6.10 1.88
C GLN A 168 -17.75 -6.26 3.12
N ASN A 169 -17.61 -5.23 3.94
CA ASN A 169 -16.72 -5.22 5.10
C ASN A 169 -15.25 -5.46 4.73
N ARG A 170 -14.81 -4.96 3.57
CA ARG A 170 -13.39 -4.93 3.19
C ARG A 170 -12.82 -3.53 3.39
N ILE A 171 -11.55 -3.44 3.72
CA ILE A 171 -10.85 -2.16 3.79
C ILE A 171 -10.31 -1.74 2.41
N ILE A 172 -10.51 -0.47 2.05
CA ILE A 172 -10.20 0.09 0.73
C ILE A 172 -9.47 1.41 0.85
N LEU A 173 -8.45 1.59 0.03
CA LEU A 173 -7.71 2.85 -0.14
C LEU A 173 -8.03 3.46 -1.51
N TYR A 174 -8.56 4.68 -1.51
CA TYR A 174 -9.04 5.37 -2.73
C TYR A 174 -8.17 6.54 -3.19
N ASP A 175 -7.56 7.24 -2.23
CA ASP A 175 -6.78 8.44 -2.49
C ASP A 175 -5.54 8.10 -3.32
N GLN A 176 -5.35 8.83 -4.42
CA GLN A 176 -4.28 8.53 -5.39
C GLN A 176 -2.90 8.60 -4.75
N PHE A 177 -2.62 9.67 -4.00
CA PHE A 177 -1.32 9.81 -3.33
C PHE A 177 -1.06 8.66 -2.36
N GLN A 178 -2.07 8.27 -1.58
CA GLN A 178 -1.94 7.16 -0.66
C GLN A 178 -1.81 5.80 -1.36
N ILE A 179 -2.45 5.58 -2.52
CA ILE A 179 -2.25 4.35 -3.30
C ILE A 179 -0.79 4.26 -3.76
N HIS A 180 -0.23 5.33 -4.30
CA HIS A 180 1.17 5.37 -4.71
C HIS A 180 2.12 5.17 -3.53
N TYR A 181 1.82 5.80 -2.39
CA TYR A 181 2.60 5.63 -1.16
C TYR A 181 2.52 4.20 -0.60
N PHE A 182 1.33 3.59 -0.58
CA PHE A 182 1.15 2.19 -0.19
C PHE A 182 2.01 1.28 -1.08
N LEU A 183 1.96 1.49 -2.40
CA LEU A 183 2.75 0.69 -3.35
C LEU A 183 4.24 0.89 -3.13
N PHE A 184 4.70 2.11 -2.82
CA PHE A 184 6.08 2.38 -2.42
C PHE A 184 6.49 1.57 -1.18
N LEU A 185 5.65 1.52 -0.14
CA LEU A 185 5.94 0.76 1.09
C LEU A 185 6.09 -0.76 0.83
N VAL A 186 5.28 -1.32 -0.05
CA VAL A 186 5.28 -2.78 -0.30
C VAL A 186 6.21 -3.21 -1.42
N SER A 187 6.60 -2.31 -2.33
CA SER A 187 7.40 -2.63 -3.52
C SER A 187 8.72 -3.36 -3.23
N PRO A 188 9.49 -3.03 -2.17
CA PRO A 188 10.74 -3.74 -1.87
C PRO A 188 10.57 -5.24 -1.59
N TYR A 189 9.35 -5.67 -1.25
CA TYR A 189 9.04 -7.04 -0.83
C TYR A 189 8.05 -7.74 -1.78
N LEU A 190 7.74 -7.13 -2.92
CA LEU A 190 6.81 -7.69 -3.90
C LEU A 190 7.52 -8.75 -4.76
N HIS A 191 6.98 -9.96 -4.79
CA HIS A 191 7.50 -11.03 -5.62
C HIS A 191 7.18 -10.79 -7.10
N PRO A 192 8.07 -11.13 -8.06
CA PRO A 192 7.83 -10.88 -9.49
C PRO A 192 6.52 -11.43 -10.05
N CYS A 193 6.08 -12.62 -9.62
CA CYS A 193 4.80 -13.19 -10.08
C CYS A 193 3.57 -12.38 -9.61
N MET A 194 3.76 -11.46 -8.64
CA MET A 194 2.72 -10.58 -8.11
C MET A 194 2.72 -9.18 -8.73
N TYR A 195 3.54 -8.90 -9.75
CA TYR A 195 3.59 -7.58 -10.40
C TYR A 195 2.27 -7.12 -11.04
N ARG A 196 1.33 -8.03 -11.30
CA ARG A 196 -0.06 -7.68 -11.65
C ARG A 196 -0.75 -6.79 -10.60
N LYS A 197 -0.31 -6.85 -9.34
CA LYS A 197 -0.80 -6.07 -8.20
C LYS A 197 -0.10 -4.71 -8.04
N THR A 198 0.78 -4.28 -8.96
CA THR A 198 1.40 -2.95 -8.89
C THR A 198 1.17 -2.12 -10.17
N ILE A 199 1.66 -0.89 -10.16
CA ILE A 199 1.75 0.01 -11.32
C ILE A 199 3.11 -0.21 -11.98
N THR A 200 3.14 -0.30 -13.31
CA THR A 200 4.37 -0.54 -14.07
C THR A 200 4.87 0.76 -14.71
N SER A 201 6.17 0.86 -14.97
CA SER A 201 6.77 2.04 -15.61
C SER A 201 6.22 2.33 -17.01
N CYS A 202 5.72 1.31 -17.72
CA CYS A 202 5.07 1.44 -19.03
C CYS A 202 3.79 2.30 -18.98
N ASP A 203 3.16 2.42 -17.80
CA ASP A 203 1.92 3.18 -17.60
C ASP A 203 2.12 4.72 -17.61
N ILE A 204 3.38 5.18 -17.58
CA ILE A 204 3.73 6.58 -17.31
C ILE A 204 3.79 7.43 -18.58
N TYR A 205 4.10 6.83 -19.74
CA TYR A 205 4.39 7.58 -20.96
C TYR A 205 3.26 7.44 -21.98
N ASN A 206 2.67 8.59 -22.33
CA ASN A 206 1.97 8.91 -23.57
C ASN A 206 0.97 10.04 -23.29
N GLN A 207 1.34 11.27 -23.68
CA GLN A 207 0.46 12.37 -24.12
C GLN A 207 1.30 13.64 -24.30
N CYS A 208 1.27 14.22 -25.50
CA CYS A 208 1.62 15.62 -25.70
C CYS A 208 0.48 16.47 -25.12
N LEU A 209 0.78 17.34 -24.17
CA LEU A 209 -0.20 18.22 -23.54
C LEU A 209 0.02 19.64 -24.03
N ASN A 210 -1.01 20.24 -24.61
CA ASN A 210 -0.97 21.64 -25.01
C ASN A 210 -1.27 22.55 -23.81
N PRO A 211 -0.56 23.68 -23.66
CA PRO A 211 -0.85 24.69 -22.65
C PRO A 211 -2.29 25.20 -22.79
N ASN A 212 -3.14 24.82 -21.84
CA ASN A 212 -4.51 25.31 -21.74
C ASN A 212 -4.72 26.01 -20.40
N ARG A 213 -5.71 26.91 -20.35
CA ARG A 213 -6.10 27.56 -19.10
C ARG A 213 -6.55 26.50 -18.11
N THR A 214 -6.00 26.56 -16.90
CA THR A 214 -6.34 25.67 -15.78
C THR A 214 -6.55 26.47 -14.50
N THR A 215 -7.04 25.83 -13.45
CA THR A 215 -7.21 26.45 -12.13
C THR A 215 -6.34 25.74 -11.11
N ILE A 216 -5.48 26.52 -10.45
CA ILE A 216 -4.69 26.07 -9.30
C ILE A 216 -5.31 26.64 -8.02
N TYR A 217 -5.57 25.77 -7.06
CA TYR A 217 -6.12 26.15 -5.75
C TYR A 217 -4.99 26.25 -4.75
N LEU A 218 -4.78 27.43 -4.18
CA LEU A 218 -3.77 27.67 -3.14
C LEU A 218 -4.45 28.11 -1.83
N PRO A 219 -3.82 27.89 -0.67
CA PRO A 219 -4.30 28.48 0.59
C PRO A 219 -4.55 29.97 0.47
N ALA A 220 -5.63 30.48 1.06
CA ALA A 220 -6.06 31.87 0.92
C ALA A 220 -5.04 32.92 1.41
N HIS A 221 -4.10 32.52 2.28
CA HIS A 221 -3.00 33.40 2.73
C HIS A 221 -1.95 33.66 1.63
N ILE A 222 -1.87 32.81 0.61
CA ILE A 222 -1.00 33.02 -0.55
C ILE A 222 -1.71 33.97 -1.51
N LYS A 223 -1.28 35.24 -1.53
CA LYS A 223 -1.79 36.29 -2.42
C LYS A 223 -0.79 36.51 -3.56
N LEU A 224 -1.25 36.29 -4.79
CA LEU A 224 -0.48 36.46 -6.01
C LEU A 224 -0.95 37.71 -6.77
N THR A 225 -0.02 38.49 -7.32
CA THR A 225 -0.29 39.68 -8.15
C THR A 225 -0.23 39.34 -9.64
N SER A 226 0.62 38.40 -10.02
CA SER A 226 0.73 37.83 -11.37
C SER A 226 0.68 36.31 -11.29
N PRO A 227 -0.51 35.71 -11.08
CA PRO A 227 -0.64 34.29 -10.76
C PRO A 227 0.01 33.35 -11.78
N THR A 228 -0.15 33.64 -13.07
CA THR A 228 0.45 32.85 -14.15
C THR A 228 1.97 32.85 -14.06
N ARG A 229 2.60 34.02 -13.91
CA ARG A 229 4.05 34.14 -13.84
C ARG A 229 4.58 33.48 -12.56
N GLU A 230 4.04 33.87 -11.41
CA GLU A 230 4.52 33.42 -10.09
C GLU A 230 4.37 31.91 -9.90
N ILE A 231 3.28 31.30 -10.37
CA ILE A 231 3.10 29.84 -10.24
C ILE A 231 4.08 29.10 -11.16
N ASN A 232 4.26 29.54 -12.41
CA ASN A 232 5.24 28.91 -13.30
C ASN A 232 6.68 29.04 -12.77
N GLU A 233 7.04 30.18 -12.18
CA GLU A 233 8.32 30.38 -11.52
C GLU A 233 8.53 29.39 -10.36
N LYS A 234 7.48 29.08 -9.58
CA LYS A 234 7.58 28.07 -8.51
C LYS A 234 7.66 26.65 -9.02
N LEU A 235 6.92 26.33 -10.09
CA LEU A 235 6.95 25.00 -10.70
C LEU A 235 8.30 24.68 -11.37
N SER A 236 9.15 25.68 -11.61
CA SER A 236 10.53 25.43 -12.07
C SER A 236 11.38 24.59 -11.09
N MET A 237 10.93 24.42 -9.83
CA MET A 237 11.55 23.55 -8.83
C MET A 237 11.18 22.06 -8.93
N LEU A 238 10.28 21.68 -9.85
CA LEU A 238 9.88 20.27 -10.03
C LEU A 238 11.05 19.28 -10.26
N PRO A 239 12.16 19.64 -10.91
CA PRO A 239 13.35 18.77 -11.01
C PRO A 239 13.90 18.29 -9.67
N ASP A 240 13.85 19.12 -8.61
CA ASP A 240 14.29 18.73 -7.27
C ASP A 240 13.40 17.62 -6.70
N ILE A 241 12.09 17.72 -6.92
CA ILE A 241 11.12 16.69 -6.49
C ILE A 241 11.35 15.38 -7.25
N PHE A 242 11.62 15.43 -8.54
CA PHE A 242 11.98 14.22 -9.30
C PHE A 242 13.24 13.55 -8.76
N THR A 243 14.22 14.34 -8.33
CA THR A 243 15.45 13.83 -7.70
C THR A 243 15.13 13.14 -6.38
N ALA A 244 14.31 13.74 -5.52
CA ALA A 244 13.88 13.12 -4.27
C ALA A 244 13.15 11.80 -4.50
N ILE A 245 12.29 11.70 -5.53
CA ILE A 245 11.60 10.45 -5.88
C ILE A 245 12.59 9.38 -6.33
N LYS A 246 13.54 9.71 -7.22
CA LYS A 246 14.56 8.76 -7.70
C LYS A 246 15.45 8.24 -6.57
N CYS A 247 15.73 9.07 -5.57
CA CYS A 247 16.52 8.71 -4.41
C CYS A 247 15.72 8.01 -3.29
N ASN A 248 14.45 7.66 -3.51
CA ASN A 248 13.54 7.09 -2.50
C ASN A 248 13.35 7.96 -1.24
N ASN A 249 13.60 9.27 -1.34
CA ASN A 249 13.51 10.23 -0.24
C ASN A 249 12.27 11.14 -0.35
N PHE A 250 11.30 10.77 -1.19
CA PHE A 250 10.12 11.59 -1.43
C PHE A 250 9.06 11.45 -0.32
N TYR A 251 8.73 10.22 0.10
CA TYR A 251 7.68 9.97 1.09
C TYR A 251 8.16 10.15 2.53
N THR A 252 8.50 11.38 2.91
CA THR A 252 8.92 11.72 4.28
C THR A 252 7.74 11.98 5.22
N ASN A 253 7.96 11.91 6.53
CA ASN A 253 6.93 12.21 7.52
C ASN A 253 6.41 13.65 7.41
N GLU A 254 7.29 14.59 7.05
CA GLU A 254 6.93 16.00 6.80
C GLU A 254 5.99 16.11 5.61
N LEU A 255 6.28 15.40 4.51
CA LEU A 255 5.39 15.36 3.34
C LEU A 255 4.03 14.76 3.72
N LEU A 256 4.00 13.63 4.42
CA LEU A 256 2.76 12.97 4.81
C LEU A 256 1.89 13.89 5.69
N THR A 257 2.50 14.54 6.67
CA THR A 257 1.85 15.51 7.56
C THR A 257 1.33 16.72 6.78
N PHE A 258 2.13 17.23 5.84
CA PHE A 258 1.70 18.30 4.96
C PHE A 258 0.48 17.90 4.13
N ILE A 259 0.52 16.74 3.47
CA ILE A 259 -0.60 16.26 2.64
C ILE A 259 -1.87 16.10 3.48
N GLU A 260 -1.77 15.55 4.69
CA GLU A 260 -2.91 15.47 5.61
C GLU A 260 -3.46 16.86 5.94
N SER A 261 -2.60 17.83 6.25
CA SER A 261 -3.02 19.21 6.52
C SER A 261 -3.79 19.84 5.36
N THR A 262 -3.47 19.49 4.11
CA THR A 262 -4.16 20.04 2.92
C THR A 262 -5.60 19.53 2.75
N LYS A 263 -5.96 18.44 3.44
CA LYS A 263 -7.30 17.85 3.45
C LYS A 263 -8.23 18.49 4.47
N THR A 264 -7.69 19.27 5.42
CA THR A 264 -8.49 20.00 6.41
C THR A 264 -9.22 21.19 5.76
N HIS A 265 -10.23 21.75 6.44
CA HIS A 265 -11.07 22.86 5.97
C HIS A 265 -10.33 24.22 5.93
N VAL A 266 -9.11 24.25 5.38
CA VAL A 266 -8.40 25.51 5.09
C VAL A 266 -9.05 26.16 3.88
N SER A 267 -9.38 27.45 3.99
CA SER A 267 -9.90 28.23 2.88
C SER A 267 -8.90 28.27 1.71
N LYS A 268 -9.36 27.89 0.52
CA LYS A 268 -8.56 27.85 -0.72
C LYS A 268 -9.05 28.93 -1.69
N LYS A 269 -8.12 29.63 -2.32
CA LYS A 269 -8.39 30.61 -3.38
C LYS A 269 -8.05 30.01 -4.75
N PRO A 270 -8.98 30.06 -5.72
CA PRO A 270 -8.71 29.62 -7.08
C PRO A 270 -7.92 30.68 -7.85
N TYR A 271 -6.94 30.23 -8.62
CA TYR A 271 -6.18 31.05 -9.56
C TYR A 271 -6.25 30.44 -10.96
N GLN A 272 -6.89 31.14 -11.89
CA GLN A 272 -6.91 30.73 -13.30
C GLN A 272 -5.61 31.16 -13.97
N ILE A 273 -4.85 30.21 -14.50
CA ILE A 273 -3.52 30.41 -15.08
C ILE A 273 -3.34 29.62 -16.36
N VAL A 274 -2.28 29.95 -17.10
CA VAL A 274 -1.73 29.10 -18.17
C VAL A 274 -0.40 28.52 -17.68
N VAL A 275 -0.31 27.20 -17.57
CA VAL A 275 0.94 26.53 -17.18
C VAL A 275 1.81 26.38 -18.43
N SER A 276 3.11 26.67 -18.33
CA SER A 276 4.05 26.47 -19.43
C SER A 276 4.06 25.00 -19.87
N GLU A 277 4.39 24.75 -21.14
CA GLU A 277 4.40 23.40 -21.69
C GLU A 277 5.31 22.45 -20.87
N GLU A 278 6.52 22.91 -20.54
CA GLU A 278 7.47 22.16 -19.72
C GLU A 278 6.89 21.82 -18.33
N ASN A 279 6.32 22.81 -17.62
CA ASN A 279 5.73 22.58 -16.31
C ASN A 279 4.51 21.65 -16.39
N LEU A 280 3.73 21.73 -17.46
CA LEU A 280 2.56 20.89 -17.68
C LEU A 280 2.97 19.42 -17.88
N GLN A 281 4.01 19.18 -18.68
CA GLN A 281 4.59 17.84 -18.86
C GLN A 281 5.14 17.30 -17.54
N ASN A 282 5.88 18.12 -16.79
CA ASN A 282 6.42 17.75 -15.48
C ASN A 282 5.33 17.43 -14.46
N LEU A 283 4.29 18.26 -14.36
CA LEU A 283 3.13 18.02 -13.49
C LEU A 283 2.40 16.71 -13.83
N SER A 284 2.19 16.43 -15.12
CA SER A 284 1.56 15.19 -15.59
C SER A 284 2.39 13.97 -15.19
N LYS A 285 3.71 14.01 -15.43
CA LYS A 285 4.62 12.93 -15.04
C LYS A 285 4.63 12.72 -13.53
N LEU A 286 4.70 13.79 -12.75
CA LEU A 286 4.72 13.72 -11.30
C LEU A 286 3.40 13.20 -10.74
N ASN A 287 2.27 13.58 -11.33
CA ASN A 287 0.96 13.02 -10.98
C ASN A 287 0.93 11.50 -11.21
N LYS A 288 1.43 11.01 -12.35
CA LYS A 288 1.50 9.57 -12.63
C LYS A 288 2.46 8.80 -11.71
N MET A 289 3.48 9.47 -11.16
CA MET A 289 4.46 8.83 -10.26
C MET A 289 3.99 8.83 -8.80
N THR A 290 3.26 9.86 -8.39
CA THR A 290 2.98 10.14 -6.96
C THR A 290 1.51 10.23 -6.61
N GLY A 291 0.60 10.32 -7.59
CA GLY A 291 -0.82 10.59 -7.37
C GLY A 291 -1.13 12.04 -6.94
N LEU A 292 -0.15 12.92 -6.78
CA LEU A 292 -0.39 14.32 -6.41
C LEU A 292 -1.02 15.11 -7.55
N ASN A 293 -2.04 15.92 -7.24
CA ASN A 293 -2.62 16.84 -8.20
C ASN A 293 -1.81 18.15 -8.28
N ALA A 294 -1.96 18.88 -9.39
CA ALA A 294 -1.20 20.09 -9.66
C ALA A 294 -1.31 21.18 -8.58
N SER A 295 -2.45 21.29 -7.89
CA SER A 295 -2.64 22.30 -6.84
C SER A 295 -1.79 22.00 -5.60
N ILE A 296 -1.74 20.74 -5.19
CA ILE A 296 -0.90 20.30 -4.07
C ILE A 296 0.58 20.43 -4.41
N VAL A 297 0.96 20.09 -5.64
CA VAL A 297 2.34 20.25 -6.12
C VAL A 297 2.75 21.72 -6.12
N ALA A 298 1.90 22.61 -6.63
CA ALA A 298 2.17 24.05 -6.58
C ALA A 298 2.33 24.51 -5.12
N GLN A 299 1.45 24.09 -4.21
CA GLN A 299 1.53 24.43 -2.79
C GLN A 299 2.85 23.96 -2.15
N LEU A 300 3.32 22.74 -2.48
CA LEU A 300 4.63 22.25 -2.03
C LEU A 300 5.78 23.17 -2.48
N CYS A 301 5.80 23.57 -3.76
CA CYS A 301 6.81 24.49 -4.27
C CYS A 301 6.78 25.86 -3.58
N PHE A 302 5.60 26.35 -3.17
CA PHE A 302 5.51 27.58 -2.38
C PHE A 302 6.07 27.43 -0.95
N MET A 303 6.01 26.24 -0.36
CA MET A 303 6.51 26.00 1.00
C MET A 303 8.03 25.84 1.07
N GLU A 304 8.64 25.10 0.14
CA GLU A 304 10.10 24.93 0.11
C GLU A 304 10.86 26.26 -0.02
N VAL A 305 10.27 27.23 -0.71
CA VAL A 305 10.88 28.57 -0.82
C VAL A 305 10.80 29.32 0.52
N GLN A 306 9.75 29.12 1.32
CA GLN A 306 9.63 29.76 2.63
C GLN A 306 10.62 29.15 3.64
N SER A 307 10.88 27.84 3.60
CA SER A 307 11.90 27.21 4.45
C SER A 307 13.31 27.63 4.06
N LYS A 308 13.64 27.67 2.75
CA LYS A 308 14.94 28.17 2.26
C LYS A 308 15.16 29.66 2.58
N LYS A 309 14.12 30.50 2.51
CA LYS A 309 14.21 31.92 2.91
C LYS A 309 14.44 32.12 4.41
N ARG A 310 13.87 31.26 5.27
CA ARG A 310 14.10 31.31 6.73
C ARG A 310 15.52 30.86 7.11
N LEU A 311 16.11 29.93 6.36
CA LEU A 311 17.47 29.44 6.59
C LEU A 311 18.56 30.41 6.09
N GLY A 312 18.26 31.25 5.09
CA GLY A 312 19.17 32.28 4.58
C GLY A 312 19.09 33.64 5.27
N GLN A 313 18.37 33.75 6.40
CA GLN A 313 18.23 34.97 7.20
C GLN A 313 18.88 34.87 8.60
N ASN A 314 19.66 33.82 8.86
CA ASN A 314 20.48 33.68 10.06
C ASN A 314 21.94 33.96 9.77
#